data_AF-A0A0E3NYN3-F1
#
_entry.id   AF-A0A0E3NYN3-F1
#
_cell.length_a   1.000
_cell.length_b   1.000
_cell.length_c   1.000
_cell.angle_alpha   90.00
_cell.angle_beta   90.00
_cell.angle_gamma   90.00
#
_symmetry.space_group_name_H-M   'P 1'
#
loop_
_entity.id
_entity.type
_entity.pdbx_description
1 polymer ?
#
loop_
_entity_poly.entity_id
_entity_poly.type
_entity_poly.pdbx_seq_one_letter_code
_entity_poly.pdbx_strand_id
1 'polypeptide(L)'
;MVEEKVSEEKKVGGKTVKEIKPASETLKPTKIAVVRCDIVSEACPGVGCFKAFNERESHFENYDENAQMIAFFTCGGCSGRRVYRLLKALKKHEPDVVHLSSCMLMEGFYPKCPHLDTIRKTIRNEGIEIVEGTHH
;
A
#
# COMPACT_ATOMS: atom_id res chain seq x y z
N MET A 1 -29.38 -8.34 -12.21
CA MET A 1 -28.80 -9.02 -11.03
C MET A 1 -28.70 -7.95 -9.94
N VAL A 2 -29.84 -7.42 -9.47
CA VAL A 2 -30.70 -7.86 -8.35
C VAL A 2 -29.91 -8.03 -7.05
N GLU A 3 -30.11 -7.06 -6.17
CA GLU A 3 -29.59 -6.98 -4.80
C GLU A 3 -30.18 -8.11 -3.94
N GLU A 4 -29.35 -8.79 -3.15
CA GLU A 4 -29.83 -9.67 -2.08
C GLU A 4 -29.57 -9.01 -0.73
N LYS A 5 -30.66 -8.53 -0.12
CA LYS A 5 -30.75 -8.30 1.32
C LYS A 5 -31.18 -9.62 1.96
N VAL A 6 -30.35 -10.16 2.84
CA VAL A 6 -30.74 -11.34 3.62
C VAL A 6 -31.17 -10.87 5.00
N SER A 7 -32.47 -11.00 5.27
CA SER A 7 -33.10 -10.76 6.56
C SER A 7 -33.44 -12.10 7.21
N GLU A 8 -33.01 -12.31 8.45
CA GLU A 8 -33.46 -13.47 9.24
C GLU A 8 -34.31 -12.99 10.42
N GLU A 9 -35.54 -13.48 10.50
CA GLU A 9 -36.50 -13.12 11.54
C GLU A 9 -36.42 -14.13 12.69
N LYS A 10 -36.15 -13.66 13.92
CA LYS A 10 -36.30 -14.48 15.13
C LYS A 10 -37.32 -13.84 16.07
N LYS A 11 -38.38 -14.58 16.37
CA LYS A 11 -39.41 -14.17 17.35
C LYS A 11 -38.90 -14.42 18.77
N VAL A 12 -38.74 -13.36 19.56
CA VAL A 12 -38.63 -13.45 21.02
C VAL A 12 -39.68 -12.53 21.64
N GLY A 13 -40.57 -13.09 22.46
CA GLY A 13 -41.47 -12.30 23.31
C GLY A 13 -42.46 -11.38 22.56
N GLY A 14 -42.99 -11.81 21.43
CA GLY A 14 -44.11 -11.12 20.75
C GLY A 14 -43.79 -9.73 20.19
N LYS A 15 -42.53 -9.29 20.20
CA LYS A 15 -42.08 -8.06 19.53
C LYS A 15 -40.98 -8.40 18.53
N THR A 16 -41.16 -7.95 17.29
CA THR A 16 -40.14 -8.01 16.25
C THR A 16 -39.10 -6.94 16.55
N VAL A 17 -38.02 -7.31 17.24
CA VAL A 17 -36.87 -6.42 17.42
C VAL A 17 -35.93 -6.64 16.25
N LYS A 18 -35.75 -5.62 15.40
CA LYS A 18 -34.69 -5.61 14.38
C LYS A 18 -33.36 -5.44 15.11
N GLU A 19 -32.67 -6.54 15.36
CA GLU A 19 -31.29 -6.48 15.82
C GLU A 19 -30.40 -6.10 14.63
N ILE A 20 -30.08 -4.82 14.54
CA ILE A 20 -29.13 -4.28 13.56
C ILE A 20 -27.74 -4.58 14.12
N LYS A 21 -27.11 -5.66 13.66
CA LYS A 21 -25.67 -5.86 13.92
C LYS A 21 -24.90 -4.77 13.18
N PRO A 22 -23.95 -4.09 13.83
CA PRO A 22 -23.26 -2.96 13.23
C PRO A 22 -22.51 -3.42 11.99
N ALA A 23 -22.70 -2.67 10.90
CA ALA A 23 -21.70 -2.61 9.85
C ALA A 23 -20.41 -2.15 10.51
N SER A 24 -19.45 -3.04 10.77
CA SER A 24 -18.07 -2.60 10.87
C SER A 24 -17.69 -2.18 9.45
N GLU A 25 -17.98 -0.91 9.16
CA GLU A 25 -17.69 -0.10 7.97
C GLU A 25 -16.92 -0.83 6.86
N THR A 26 -17.57 -1.01 5.72
CA THR A 26 -16.89 -1.32 4.45
C THR A 26 -16.08 -0.11 3.99
N LEU A 27 -15.02 0.24 4.72
CA LEU A 27 -14.00 1.15 4.24
C LEU A 27 -13.39 0.50 2.99
N LYS A 28 -13.31 1.24 1.89
CA LYS A 28 -12.58 0.80 0.71
C LYS A 28 -11.13 0.53 1.17
N PRO A 29 -10.56 -0.67 0.92
CA PRO A 29 -9.23 -0.97 1.38
C PRO A 29 -8.22 -0.05 0.71
N THR A 30 -7.34 0.57 1.50
CA THR A 30 -6.25 1.39 0.97
C THR A 30 -5.28 0.52 0.19
N LYS A 31 -5.06 0.84 -1.08
CA LYS A 31 -4.19 0.09 -1.99
C LYS A 31 -2.80 0.71 -2.01
N ILE A 32 -1.86 -0.01 -1.42
CA ILE A 32 -0.48 0.42 -1.21
C ILE A 32 0.43 -0.26 -2.23
N ALA A 33 1.32 0.52 -2.83
CA ALA A 33 2.45 0.01 -3.58
C ALA A 33 3.77 0.42 -2.93
N VAL A 34 4.83 -0.37 -3.11
CA VAL A 34 6.17 -0.03 -2.60
C VAL A 34 7.18 -0.08 -3.74
N VAL A 35 7.96 0.99 -3.89
CA VAL A 35 9.16 1.03 -4.74
C VAL A 35 10.39 0.83 -3.87
N ARG A 36 11.30 -0.02 -4.34
CA ARG A 36 12.54 -0.38 -3.65
C ARG A 36 13.80 -0.07 -4.44
N CYS A 37 14.92 0.04 -3.74
CA CYS A 37 16.23 0.07 -4.36
C CYS A 37 16.52 -1.26 -5.07
N ASP A 38 16.97 -1.18 -6.32
CA ASP A 38 17.31 -2.34 -7.15
C ASP A 38 18.56 -3.06 -6.63
N ILE A 39 19.60 -2.31 -6.28
CA ILE A 39 20.85 -2.87 -5.75
C ILE A 39 20.62 -3.61 -4.43
N VAL A 40 19.92 -2.96 -3.48
CA VAL A 40 19.63 -3.58 -2.18
C VAL A 40 18.72 -4.80 -2.35
N SER A 41 17.88 -4.84 -3.39
CA SER A 41 16.98 -5.98 -3.62
C SER A 41 17.68 -7.28 -3.95
N GLU A 42 18.92 -7.24 -4.43
CA GLU A 42 19.70 -8.45 -4.75
C GLU A 42 20.03 -9.27 -3.49
N ALA A 43 20.16 -8.61 -2.34
CA ALA A 43 20.45 -9.25 -1.05
C ALA A 43 19.32 -9.10 -0.03
N CYS A 44 18.28 -8.31 -0.32
CA CYS A 44 17.15 -8.09 0.59
C CYS A 44 15.84 -8.56 -0.04
N PRO A 45 15.22 -9.65 0.44
CA PRO A 45 13.92 -10.10 -0.06
C PRO A 45 12.77 -9.17 0.34
N GLY A 46 12.97 -8.30 1.34
CA GLY A 46 11.95 -7.35 1.81
C GLY A 46 11.17 -7.77 3.03
N VAL A 47 11.65 -8.78 3.76
CA VAL A 47 11.00 -9.30 4.97
C VAL A 47 10.64 -8.19 5.95
N GLY A 48 11.54 -7.24 6.21
CA GLY A 48 11.25 -6.10 7.10
C GLY A 48 10.12 -5.20 6.61
N CYS A 49 10.05 -4.93 5.29
CA CYS A 49 8.98 -4.13 4.71
C CYS A 49 7.62 -4.84 4.83
N PHE A 50 7.57 -6.14 4.55
CA PHE A 50 6.34 -6.93 4.68
C PHE A 50 5.95 -7.13 6.13
N LYS A 51 6.90 -7.32 7.04
CA LYS A 51 6.64 -7.43 8.47
C LYS A 51 6.00 -6.14 9.00
N ALA A 52 6.61 -4.99 8.75
CA ALA A 52 6.06 -3.69 9.16
C ALA A 52 4.66 -3.45 8.57
N PHE A 53 4.43 -3.85 7.32
CA PHE A 53 3.09 -3.79 6.75
C PHE A 53 2.11 -4.73 7.49
N ASN A 54 2.43 -6.01 7.62
CA ASN A 54 1.55 -7.02 8.22
C ASN A 54 1.22 -6.73 9.69
N GLU A 55 2.18 -6.19 10.43
CA GLU A 55 2.06 -5.87 11.86
C GLU A 55 1.59 -4.42 12.10
N ARG A 56 1.40 -3.63 11.03
CA ARG A 56 1.00 -2.21 11.09
C ARG A 56 1.93 -1.37 11.98
N GLU A 57 3.23 -1.48 11.71
CA GLU A 57 4.28 -0.76 12.45
C GLU A 57 4.97 0.29 11.56
N SER A 58 5.69 1.22 12.19
CA SER A 58 6.52 2.22 11.52
C SER A 58 5.70 3.07 10.54
N HIS A 59 6.07 3.09 9.26
CA HIS A 59 5.37 3.89 8.25
C HIS A 59 4.01 3.30 7.84
N PHE A 60 3.55 2.22 8.49
CA PHE A 60 2.25 1.62 8.24
C PHE A 60 1.25 1.75 9.40
N GLU A 61 1.61 2.44 10.50
CA GLU A 61 0.79 2.57 11.73
C GLU A 61 -0.59 3.17 11.49
N ASN A 62 -0.70 4.09 10.53
CA ASN A 62 -1.96 4.82 10.26
C ASN A 62 -2.85 4.14 9.20
N TYR A 63 -2.49 2.95 8.71
CA TYR A 63 -3.34 2.21 7.78
C TYR A 63 -4.29 1.28 8.50
N ASP A 64 -5.54 1.27 8.05
CA ASP A 64 -6.54 0.31 8.49
C ASP A 64 -6.10 -1.15 8.27
N GLU A 65 -6.70 -2.06 9.05
CA GLU A 65 -6.44 -3.50 8.94
C GLU A 65 -6.75 -4.07 7.55
N ASN A 66 -7.71 -3.46 6.84
CA ASN A 66 -8.10 -3.90 5.50
C ASN A 66 -7.16 -3.40 4.38
N ALA A 67 -6.16 -2.54 4.67
CA ALA A 67 -5.22 -2.06 3.66
C ALA A 67 -4.46 -3.21 2.99
N GLN A 68 -4.18 -3.05 1.70
CA GLN A 68 -3.63 -4.09 0.83
C GLN A 68 -2.35 -3.64 0.16
N MET A 69 -1.30 -4.45 0.26
CA MET A 69 -0.11 -4.28 -0.57
C MET A 69 -0.37 -4.87 -1.96
N ILE A 70 -0.68 -4.02 -2.93
CA ILE A 70 -1.04 -4.44 -4.30
C ILE A 70 0.16 -4.54 -5.24
N ALA A 71 1.29 -3.93 -4.88
CA ALA A 71 2.50 -3.99 -5.69
C ALA A 71 3.77 -3.78 -4.85
N PHE A 72 4.82 -4.50 -5.20
CA PHE A 72 6.11 -4.41 -4.54
C PHE A 72 7.21 -4.64 -5.59
N PHE A 73 7.93 -3.58 -5.97
CA PHE A 73 8.82 -3.62 -7.12
C PHE A 73 10.07 -2.75 -6.94
N THR A 74 11.09 -3.01 -7.75
CA THR A 74 12.35 -2.25 -7.71
C THR A 74 12.35 -1.08 -8.69
N CYS A 75 13.15 -0.06 -8.40
CA CYS A 75 13.37 1.06 -9.29
C CYS A 75 14.10 0.68 -10.59
N GLY A 76 14.78 -0.48 -10.62
CA GLY A 76 15.47 -1.02 -11.79
C GLY A 76 16.82 -0.38 -12.11
N GLY A 77 17.42 0.36 -11.18
CA GLY A 77 18.75 0.98 -11.32
C GLY A 77 18.86 2.13 -12.33
N CYS A 78 17.94 2.21 -13.29
CA CYS A 78 17.87 3.23 -14.32
C CYS A 78 17.12 4.48 -13.82
N SER A 79 17.46 5.67 -14.34
CA SER A 79 16.90 6.97 -13.99
C SER A 79 15.37 7.11 -14.28
N GLY A 80 14.55 6.41 -13.49
CA GLY A 80 13.09 6.51 -13.50
C GLY A 80 12.37 5.76 -14.64
N ARG A 81 13.05 5.21 -15.65
CA ARG A 81 12.38 4.59 -16.81
C ARG A 81 11.53 3.37 -16.43
N ARG A 82 12.05 2.50 -15.55
CA ARG A 82 11.28 1.35 -15.05
C ARG A 82 10.12 1.79 -14.16
N VAL A 83 10.36 2.73 -13.24
CA VAL A 83 9.34 3.29 -12.36
C VAL A 83 8.19 3.87 -13.16
N TYR A 84 8.46 4.70 -14.16
CA TYR A 84 7.44 5.27 -15.06
C TYR A 84 6.56 4.18 -15.70
N ARG A 85 7.18 3.16 -16.30
CA ARG A 85 6.44 2.06 -16.96
C ARG A 85 5.58 1.27 -15.97
N LEU A 86 6.12 0.96 -14.81
CA LEU A 86 5.40 0.18 -13.79
C LEU A 86 4.26 0.99 -13.18
N LEU A 87 4.44 2.29 -12.92
CA LEU A 87 3.36 3.16 -12.45
C LEU A 87 2.24 3.26 -13.49
N LYS A 88 2.55 3.41 -14.78
CA LYS A 88 1.53 3.39 -15.85
C LYS A 88 0.72 2.10 -15.87
N ALA A 89 1.37 0.96 -15.66
CA ALA A 89 0.67 -0.33 -15.54
C ALA A 89 -0.16 -0.39 -14.25
N LEU A 90 0.41 0.06 -13.13
CA LEU A 90 -0.19 0.03 -11.81
C LEU A 90 -1.46 0.89 -11.72
N LYS A 91 -1.55 2.02 -12.44
CA LYS A 91 -2.74 2.89 -12.43
C LYS A 91 -4.04 2.18 -12.76
N LYS A 92 -4.01 1.10 -13.56
CA LYS A 92 -5.19 0.28 -13.86
C LYS A 92 -5.76 -0.43 -12.63
N HIS A 93 -4.94 -0.56 -11.58
CA HIS A 93 -5.30 -1.17 -10.30
C HIS A 93 -5.64 -0.11 -9.23
N GLU A 94 -5.57 1.18 -9.59
CA GLU A 94 -5.94 2.32 -8.74
C GLU A 94 -5.18 2.35 -7.40
N PRO A 95 -3.82 2.42 -7.40
CA PRO A 95 -3.07 2.61 -6.17
C PRO A 95 -3.46 3.94 -5.52
N ASP A 96 -3.72 3.93 -4.22
CA ASP A 96 -3.96 5.16 -3.46
C ASP A 96 -2.61 5.81 -3.10
N VAL A 97 -1.61 4.99 -2.74
CA VAL A 97 -0.32 5.46 -2.24
C VAL A 97 0.85 4.60 -2.71
N VAL A 98 2.00 5.25 -2.92
CA VAL A 98 3.27 4.59 -3.22
C VAL A 98 4.29 4.93 -2.13
N HIS A 99 4.76 3.91 -1.42
CA HIS A 99 5.87 4.04 -0.49
C HIS A 99 7.21 4.01 -1.24
N LEU A 100 8.10 4.94 -0.89
CA LEU A 100 9.53 4.82 -1.14
C LEU A 100 10.16 4.04 0.01
N SER A 101 10.65 2.83 -0.24
CA SER A 101 11.16 1.98 0.83
C SER A 101 12.32 2.61 1.61
N SER A 102 12.48 2.24 2.88
CA SER A 102 13.56 2.78 3.73
C SER A 102 14.95 2.65 3.08
N CYS A 103 15.24 1.57 2.34
CA CYS A 103 16.54 1.40 1.68
C CYS A 103 16.84 2.40 0.54
N MET A 104 15.85 3.17 0.08
CA MET A 104 16.05 4.27 -0.88
C MET A 104 16.37 5.60 -0.20
N LEU A 105 16.07 5.70 1.10
CA LEU A 105 16.12 6.93 1.90
C LEU A 105 17.26 6.94 2.91
N MET A 106 17.71 5.76 3.35
CA MET A 106 18.79 5.62 4.32
C MET A 106 20.09 6.25 3.82
N GLU A 107 20.75 6.96 4.72
CA GLU A 107 22.09 7.50 4.53
C GLU A 107 23.13 6.62 5.24
N GLY A 108 24.37 6.60 4.74
CA GLY A 108 25.50 5.92 5.38
C GLY A 108 25.74 4.50 4.88
N PHE A 109 24.84 3.55 5.18
CA PHE A 109 25.03 2.13 4.84
C PHE A 109 25.04 1.86 3.33
N TYR A 110 24.38 2.71 2.55
CA TYR A 110 24.32 2.64 1.10
C TYR A 110 24.62 4.02 0.50
N PRO A 111 25.25 4.07 -0.69
CA PRO A 111 25.40 5.33 -1.41
C PRO A 111 24.01 5.94 -1.67
N LYS A 112 23.89 7.27 -1.48
CA LYS A 112 22.64 8.00 -1.72
C LYS A 112 22.15 7.71 -3.14
N CYS A 113 20.86 7.41 -3.28
CA CYS A 113 20.27 7.14 -4.58
C CYS A 113 20.33 8.40 -5.47
N PRO A 114 21.04 8.37 -6.62
CA PRO A 114 21.17 9.54 -7.50
C PRO A 114 19.88 9.86 -8.28
N HIS A 115 18.85 9.02 -8.13
CA HIS A 115 17.61 9.12 -8.91
C HIS A 115 16.38 9.36 -8.04
N LEU A 116 16.55 9.56 -6.73
CA LEU A 116 15.45 9.65 -5.78
C LEU A 116 14.46 10.77 -6.15
N ASP A 117 14.95 11.96 -6.48
CA ASP A 117 14.09 13.09 -6.85
C ASP A 117 13.36 12.88 -8.18
N THR A 118 14.02 12.24 -9.14
CA THR A 118 13.39 11.83 -10.41
C THR A 118 12.28 10.82 -10.17
N ILE A 119 12.49 9.87 -9.26
CA ILE A 119 11.48 8.87 -8.87
C ILE A 119 10.29 9.55 -8.19
N ARG A 120 10.53 10.45 -7.21
CA ARG A 120 9.48 11.26 -6.57
C ARG A 120 8.67 12.03 -7.60
N LYS A 121 9.33 12.74 -8.51
CA LYS A 121 8.68 13.50 -9.58
C LYS A 121 7.84 12.60 -10.49
N THR A 122 8.36 11.42 -10.84
CA THR A 122 7.64 10.45 -11.68
C THR A 122 6.35 9.98 -11.00
N ILE A 123 6.39 9.68 -9.71
CA ILE A 123 5.20 9.26 -8.95
C ILE A 123 4.18 10.40 -8.84
N ARG A 124 4.63 11.61 -8.46
CA ARG A 124 3.75 12.79 -8.35
C ARG A 124 3.07 13.13 -9.68
N ASN A 125 3.79 13.01 -10.80
CA ASN A 125 3.24 13.25 -12.14
C ASN A 125 2.11 12.28 -12.51
N GLU A 126 2.03 11.11 -11.87
CA GLU A 126 0.90 10.19 -12.05
C GLU A 126 -0.29 10.50 -11.14
N GLY A 127 -0.17 11.48 -10.25
CA GLY A 127 -1.22 11.89 -9.30
C GLY A 127 -1.37 10.93 -8.13
N ILE A 128 -0.32 10.19 -7.76
CA ILE A 128 -0.34 9.20 -6.67
C ILE A 128 0.36 9.80 -5.45
N GLU A 129 -0.20 9.56 -4.26
CA GLU A 129 0.39 9.98 -2.99
C GLU A 129 1.72 9.26 -2.73
N ILE A 130 2.67 9.95 -2.10
CA ILE A 130 3.96 9.39 -1.72
C ILE A 130 4.07 9.36 -0.20
N VAL A 131 4.40 8.19 0.34
CA VAL A 131 4.89 8.05 1.71
C VAL A 131 6.36 7.68 1.66
N GLU A 132 7.17 8.32 2.50
CA GLU A 132 8.60 8.05 2.60
C GLU A 132 8.86 7.09 3.75
N GLY A 133 9.40 5.91 3.45
CA GLY A 133 9.77 4.89 4.44
C GLY A 133 8.91 3.64 4.40
N THR A 134 9.40 2.57 5.04
CA THR A 134 8.63 1.35 5.30
C THR A 134 8.80 0.89 6.75
N HIS A 135 9.99 0.41 7.13
CA HIS A 135 10.22 -0.31 8.40
C HIS A 135 11.40 0.25 9.23
N HIS A 136 11.90 1.42 8.82
CA HIS A 136 12.80 2.32 9.53
C HIS A 136 12.28 3.71 9.26
#